data_AF-A0A9N9RL36-F1
#
_entry.id   AF-A0A9N9RL36-F1
#
_cell.length_a   1.000
_cell.length_b   1.000
_cell.length_c   1.000
_cell.angle_alpha   90.00
_cell.angle_beta   90.00
_cell.angle_gamma   90.00
#
_symmetry.space_group_name_H-M   'P 1'
#
loop_
_entity.id
_entity.type
_entity.pdbx_description
1 polymer ?
#
loop_
_entity_poly.entity_id
_entity_poly.type
_entity_poly.pdbx_seq_one_letter_code
_entity_poly.pdbx_strand_id
1 'polypeptide(L)'
;MLEAKVVIIPDQKFEDCTVGSENARVFDFSNFKLVPVNDTHTFTNGSWKFLHRLASPWRGSMTTEKYVRGEWLMQAFSRQYSDICATFHNPLEPFYEFTKDMTGCPAEKGSTWIFDMKPIIFSKSILSTIPPHYVGRWRAIFTSDFKINGEKVKDFFEDCAPEDQYAGIFDFSEFELIPENDTHTFANGKWKFSKPLNIPWPGALITERYERGQWLVQAFNRNYTDICPTLHRPTEPVYDIFKHVAGCPMPAGSAWDFDMVPITFPEFLLNTIPPHYVGRWRATFYSEFEVLEDCTPQNEIANVSDFSELKLIPENDTHTFLNGKWKFIRPLRAPWIGSLIFERYERGQWHVQAINRKYKDVCTSIKSPMEPVYDVFKDVAGCPMEGGEFWEFNMIPITFNQMMLNSIPSYYMGRWRATFASEFEVNGKILKECRRAYGDMFEA
;
A
#
# COMPACT_ATOMS: atom_id res chain seq x y z
N MET A 1 8.31 -12.90 -1.59
CA MET A 1 9.64 -13.21 -1.06
C MET A 1 9.77 -12.41 0.23
N LEU A 2 10.09 -13.06 1.36
CA LEU A 2 10.29 -12.34 2.62
C LEU A 2 11.73 -11.91 2.76
N GLU A 3 11.94 -10.63 3.06
CA GLU A 3 13.22 -10.00 3.29
C GLU A 3 13.46 -9.87 4.81
N ALA A 4 14.30 -10.75 5.37
CA ALA A 4 14.79 -10.59 6.74
C ALA A 4 16.06 -9.76 6.73
N LYS A 5 16.07 -8.64 7.48
CA LYS A 5 17.23 -7.76 7.60
C LYS A 5 17.77 -7.74 9.02
N VAL A 6 19.05 -8.03 9.17
CA VAL A 6 19.74 -8.09 10.47
C VAL A 6 20.95 -7.18 10.45
N VAL A 7 21.07 -6.30 11.46
CA VAL A 7 22.26 -5.47 11.65
C VAL A 7 23.06 -5.98 12.85
N ILE A 8 24.33 -6.29 12.61
CA ILE A 8 25.28 -6.78 13.60
C ILE A 8 26.28 -5.67 13.92
N ILE A 9 26.23 -5.14 15.14
CA ILE A 9 27.20 -4.16 15.66
C ILE A 9 28.00 -4.86 16.77
N PRO A 10 29.31 -5.17 16.57
CA PRO A 10 30.12 -5.95 17.51
C PRO A 10 30.17 -5.42 18.95
N ASP A 11 29.89 -4.13 19.12
CA ASP A 11 30.07 -3.37 20.36
C ASP A 11 28.77 -2.90 21.03
N GLN A 12 27.58 -3.00 20.39
CA GLN A 12 26.38 -2.36 20.98
C GLN A 12 25.02 -3.07 20.87
N LYS A 13 24.70 -3.90 19.86
CA LYS A 13 23.45 -4.70 19.80
C LYS A 13 23.32 -5.48 18.48
N PHE A 14 22.48 -6.52 18.52
CA PHE A 14 21.84 -7.14 17.35
C PHE A 14 20.50 -6.42 17.15
N GLU A 15 20.26 -5.84 15.99
CA GLU A 15 18.99 -5.16 15.68
C GLU A 15 18.27 -5.87 14.55
N ASP A 16 17.08 -6.36 14.86
CA ASP A 16 16.15 -6.92 13.90
C ASP A 16 15.46 -5.77 13.16
N CYS A 17 15.68 -5.71 11.85
CA CYS A 17 15.19 -4.62 11.01
C CYS A 17 13.88 -4.98 10.28
N THR A 18 13.25 -6.12 10.59
CA THR A 18 11.90 -6.45 10.11
C THR A 18 10.84 -5.66 10.90
N VAL A 19 10.77 -4.36 10.67
CA VAL A 19 9.76 -3.48 11.28
C VAL A 19 8.51 -3.49 10.39
N GLY A 20 7.37 -3.92 10.93
CA GLY A 20 6.05 -3.83 10.28
C GLY A 20 5.39 -5.16 9.90
N SER A 21 6.15 -6.26 9.83
CA SER A 21 5.61 -7.58 9.51
C SER A 21 6.12 -8.62 10.52
N GLU A 22 5.35 -8.86 11.58
CA GLU A 22 5.65 -9.92 12.56
C GLU A 22 5.82 -11.31 11.88
N ASN A 23 5.21 -11.48 10.71
CA ASN A 23 5.30 -12.67 9.86
C ASN A 23 6.60 -12.78 9.04
N ALA A 24 7.39 -11.71 8.89
CA ALA A 24 8.68 -11.73 8.18
C ALA A 24 9.86 -12.06 9.09
N ARG A 25 9.64 -12.05 10.41
CA ARG A 25 10.69 -12.32 11.40
C ARG A 25 11.09 -13.80 11.35
N VAL A 26 12.28 -14.09 10.85
CA VAL A 26 12.78 -15.47 10.70
C VAL A 26 13.35 -16.04 11.98
N PHE A 27 14.04 -15.20 12.73
CA PHE A 27 14.83 -15.59 13.87
C PHE A 27 14.40 -14.80 15.08
N ASP A 28 14.26 -15.48 16.21
CA ASP A 28 14.29 -14.82 17.49
C ASP A 28 15.73 -14.81 18.04
N PHE A 29 16.32 -13.61 18.04
CA PHE A 29 17.64 -13.31 18.56
C PHE A 29 17.62 -12.81 20.01
N SER A 30 16.47 -12.86 20.71
CA SER A 30 16.31 -12.33 22.07
C SER A 30 17.37 -12.80 23.07
N ASN A 31 17.88 -14.03 22.88
CA ASN A 31 18.91 -14.63 23.73
C ASN A 31 20.33 -14.54 23.14
N PHE A 32 20.52 -14.03 21.94
CA PHE A 32 21.82 -13.97 21.26
C PHE A 32 22.62 -12.73 21.65
N LYS A 33 23.92 -12.90 21.87
CA LYS A 33 24.84 -11.85 22.30
C LYS A 33 26.20 -11.99 21.61
N LEU A 34 26.82 -10.84 21.36
CA LEU A 34 28.24 -10.76 21.05
C LEU A 34 28.99 -10.43 22.34
N VAL A 35 30.02 -11.21 22.61
CA VAL A 35 30.85 -11.13 23.81
C VAL A 35 32.27 -10.73 23.38
N PRO A 36 32.59 -9.42 23.40
CA PRO A 36 33.96 -8.98 23.17
C PRO A 36 34.80 -9.41 24.38
N VAL A 37 35.86 -10.18 24.14
CA VAL A 37 36.80 -10.61 25.18
C VAL A 37 38.03 -9.71 25.20
N ASN A 38 38.46 -9.23 24.02
CA ASN A 38 39.51 -8.24 23.85
C ASN A 38 39.39 -7.58 22.47
N ASP A 39 40.29 -6.64 22.15
CA ASP A 39 40.28 -5.87 20.89
C ASP A 39 40.38 -6.71 19.61
N THR A 40 40.76 -7.99 19.73
CA THR A 40 40.99 -8.89 18.59
C THR A 40 40.06 -10.10 18.59
N HIS A 41 39.30 -10.33 19.66
CA HIS A 41 38.48 -11.52 19.83
C HIS A 41 37.06 -11.14 20.28
N THR A 42 36.10 -11.49 19.43
CA THR A 42 34.68 -11.45 19.74
C THR A 42 34.11 -12.86 19.63
N PHE A 43 33.28 -13.25 20.59
CA PHE A 43 32.60 -14.53 20.62
C PHE A 43 31.09 -14.32 20.47
N THR A 44 30.39 -15.32 19.96
CA THR A 44 28.93 -15.40 20.01
C THR A 44 28.52 -16.27 21.19
N ASN A 45 27.49 -15.83 21.91
CA ASN A 45 26.89 -16.59 22.99
C ASN A 45 25.36 -16.48 22.93
N GLY A 46 24.65 -17.54 23.31
CA GLY A 46 23.18 -17.57 23.33
C GLY A 46 22.58 -18.47 22.26
N SER A 47 21.45 -18.06 21.69
CA SER A 47 20.72 -18.92 20.75
C SER A 47 19.96 -18.17 19.67
N TRP A 48 19.84 -18.78 18.50
CA TRP A 48 18.91 -18.36 17.45
C TRP A 48 17.75 -19.34 17.41
N LYS A 49 16.52 -18.87 17.65
CA LYS A 49 15.33 -19.71 17.51
C LYS A 49 14.66 -19.42 16.17
N PHE A 50 14.44 -20.45 15.38
CA PHE A 50 13.76 -20.33 14.09
C PHE A 50 12.26 -20.15 14.30
N LEU A 51 11.69 -19.07 13.80
CA LEU A 51 10.26 -18.79 13.87
C LEU A 51 9.49 -19.42 12.70
N HIS A 52 10.20 -19.73 11.61
CA HIS A 52 9.68 -20.39 10.42
C HIS A 52 10.63 -21.50 9.95
N ARG A 53 10.10 -22.44 9.15
CA ARG A 53 10.90 -23.46 8.48
C ARG A 53 11.74 -22.80 7.38
N LEU A 54 13.06 -22.98 7.41
CA LEU A 54 13.96 -22.54 6.35
C LEU A 54 14.52 -23.74 5.61
N ALA A 55 14.30 -23.77 4.30
CA ALA A 55 14.81 -24.82 3.42
C ALA A 55 15.59 -24.19 2.26
N SER A 56 16.51 -24.96 1.70
CA SER A 56 17.22 -24.58 0.48
C SER A 56 16.25 -24.44 -0.71
N PRO A 57 16.46 -23.47 -1.62
CA PRO A 57 17.50 -22.44 -1.57
C PRO A 57 17.09 -21.27 -0.66
N TRP A 58 17.94 -20.92 0.31
CA TRP A 58 17.79 -19.72 1.13
C TRP A 58 18.76 -18.67 0.61
N ARG A 59 18.25 -17.69 -0.13
CA ARG A 59 19.09 -16.66 -0.75
C ARG A 59 19.34 -15.54 0.25
N GLY A 60 20.47 -14.86 0.11
CA GLY A 60 20.67 -13.61 0.83
C GLY A 60 21.94 -12.90 0.42
N SER A 61 22.13 -11.73 0.99
CA SER A 61 23.28 -10.89 0.79
C SER A 61 23.79 -10.39 2.14
N MET A 62 25.09 -10.15 2.21
CA MET A 62 25.72 -9.52 3.35
C MET A 62 26.54 -8.34 2.85
N THR A 63 26.29 -7.16 3.41
CA THR A 63 27.08 -5.96 3.20
C THR A 63 27.69 -5.51 4.51
N THR A 64 28.90 -4.94 4.46
CA THR A 64 29.55 -4.36 5.64
C THR A 64 29.75 -2.87 5.46
N GLU A 65 29.57 -2.15 6.57
CA GLU A 65 29.82 -0.71 6.63
C GLU A 65 30.80 -0.40 7.76
N LYS A 66 31.70 0.54 7.49
CA LYS A 66 32.69 1.02 8.46
C LYS A 66 32.31 2.41 8.94
N TYR A 67 32.36 2.63 10.25
CA TYR A 67 32.19 3.96 10.82
C TYR A 67 33.48 4.78 10.65
N VAL A 68 33.41 5.84 9.86
CA VAL A 68 34.54 6.73 9.56
C VAL A 68 34.06 8.17 9.68
N ARG A 69 34.70 8.95 10.57
CA ARG A 69 34.47 10.40 10.72
C ARG A 69 33.00 10.80 10.96
N GLY A 70 32.25 9.99 11.70
CA GLY A 70 30.85 10.30 12.02
C GLY A 70 29.82 9.65 11.09
N GLU A 71 30.26 8.98 10.03
CA GLU A 71 29.38 8.39 9.02
C GLU A 71 29.67 6.89 8.86
N TRP A 72 28.62 6.13 8.55
CA TRP A 72 28.75 4.74 8.11
C TRP A 72 28.99 4.72 6.61
N LEU A 73 30.16 4.28 6.19
CA LEU A 73 30.53 4.18 4.79
C LEU A 73 30.49 2.70 4.38
N MET A 74 29.78 2.40 3.29
CA MET A 74 29.80 1.07 2.69
C MET A 74 31.24 0.75 2.25
N GLN A 75 31.84 -0.27 2.87
CA GLN A 75 33.23 -0.62 2.61
C GLN A 75 33.46 -2.12 2.57
N ALA A 76 34.33 -2.50 1.63
CA ALA A 76 35.13 -3.72 1.52
C ALA A 76 34.43 -5.06 1.24
N PHE A 77 33.26 -5.36 1.81
CA PHE A 77 32.64 -6.68 1.63
C PHE A 77 31.14 -6.57 1.34
N SER A 78 30.78 -6.83 0.07
CA SER A 78 29.42 -7.12 -0.35
C SER A 78 29.43 -8.50 -0.99
N ARG A 79 28.61 -9.40 -0.48
CA ARG A 79 28.56 -10.78 -0.97
C ARG A 79 27.12 -11.24 -1.09
N GLN A 80 26.80 -11.80 -2.25
CA GLN A 80 25.53 -12.49 -2.48
C GLN A 80 25.73 -14.00 -2.35
N TYR A 81 24.74 -14.66 -1.76
CA TYR A 81 24.66 -16.10 -1.56
C TYR A 81 23.44 -16.61 -2.31
N SER A 82 23.68 -17.45 -3.32
CA SER A 82 22.61 -18.14 -4.04
C SER A 82 21.91 -19.20 -3.18
N ASP A 83 22.62 -19.74 -2.19
CA ASP A 83 22.07 -20.58 -1.12
C ASP A 83 22.94 -20.55 0.15
N ILE A 84 22.48 -19.83 1.16
CA ILE A 84 23.11 -19.71 2.48
C ILE A 84 23.21 -21.08 3.16
N CYS A 85 22.22 -21.95 2.94
CA CYS A 85 22.21 -23.31 3.50
C CYS A 85 23.44 -24.12 3.10
N ALA A 86 23.83 -24.06 1.82
CA ALA A 86 25.04 -24.71 1.33
C ALA A 86 26.31 -24.01 1.84
N THR A 87 26.21 -22.72 2.14
CA THR A 87 27.34 -21.86 2.48
C THR A 87 27.77 -22.00 3.95
N PHE A 88 26.85 -22.28 4.88
CA PHE A 88 27.17 -22.45 6.32
C PHE A 88 28.16 -23.57 6.65
N HIS A 89 28.27 -24.58 5.78
CA HIS A 89 29.23 -25.67 5.95
C HIS A 89 30.45 -25.56 5.04
N ASN A 90 30.58 -24.46 4.29
CA ASN A 90 31.74 -24.27 3.43
C ASN A 90 32.92 -23.72 4.24
N PRO A 91 34.04 -24.47 4.39
CA PRO A 91 35.19 -24.05 5.20
C PRO A 91 35.94 -22.82 4.66
N LEU A 92 35.63 -22.39 3.44
CA LEU A 92 36.18 -21.18 2.84
C LEU A 92 35.44 -19.90 3.26
N GLU A 93 34.32 -20.04 3.96
CA GLU A 93 33.46 -18.91 4.31
C GLU A 93 33.90 -18.25 5.61
N PRO A 94 33.89 -16.90 5.71
CA PRO A 94 34.30 -16.19 6.92
C PRO A 94 33.48 -16.53 8.17
N PHE A 95 32.30 -17.10 8.01
CA PHE A 95 31.43 -17.50 9.11
C PHE A 95 31.52 -18.97 9.48
N TYR A 96 32.27 -19.78 8.73
CA TYR A 96 32.33 -21.23 8.91
C TYR A 96 32.61 -21.65 10.35
N GLU A 97 33.56 -21.00 11.03
CA GLU A 97 33.93 -21.40 12.40
C GLU A 97 32.78 -21.27 13.40
N PHE A 98 31.84 -20.33 13.19
CA PHE A 98 30.66 -20.21 14.04
C PHE A 98 29.43 -20.96 13.49
N THR A 99 29.41 -21.32 12.20
CA THR A 99 28.28 -22.02 11.57
C THR A 99 28.48 -23.53 11.40
N LYS A 100 29.71 -24.04 11.49
CA LYS A 100 30.04 -25.45 11.23
C LYS A 100 29.29 -26.46 12.10
N ASP A 101 28.92 -26.07 13.32
CA ASP A 101 28.24 -26.93 14.30
C ASP A 101 26.71 -26.81 14.21
N MET A 102 26.19 -25.95 13.32
CA MET A 102 24.76 -25.79 13.12
C MET A 102 24.17 -27.05 12.50
N THR A 103 22.98 -27.43 12.95
CA THR A 103 22.18 -28.46 12.27
C THR A 103 21.77 -27.85 10.93
N GLY A 104 22.43 -28.25 9.84
CA GLY A 104 22.25 -27.67 8.51
C GLY A 104 20.80 -27.65 8.04
N CYS A 105 20.54 -27.00 6.90
CA CYS A 105 19.18 -26.91 6.37
C CYS A 105 18.62 -28.29 5.95
N PRO A 106 17.30 -28.52 6.07
CA PRO A 106 16.29 -27.56 6.50
C PRO A 106 16.28 -27.34 8.03
N ALA A 107 16.19 -26.07 8.43
CA ALA A 107 15.95 -25.72 9.83
C ALA A 107 14.45 -25.67 10.08
N GLU A 108 13.94 -26.55 10.93
CA GLU A 108 12.51 -26.65 11.21
C GLU A 108 12.03 -25.51 12.12
N LYS A 109 10.76 -25.12 11.98
CA LYS A 109 10.14 -24.10 12.86
C LYS A 109 10.27 -24.52 14.33
N GLY A 110 10.71 -23.59 15.16
CA GLY A 110 10.92 -23.80 16.59
C GLY A 110 12.27 -24.44 16.94
N SER A 111 13.03 -24.93 15.96
CA SER A 111 14.41 -25.37 16.19
C SER A 111 15.27 -24.22 16.71
N THR A 112 16.34 -24.56 17.41
CA THR A 112 17.21 -23.57 18.05
C THR A 112 18.66 -23.92 17.75
N TRP A 113 19.41 -22.95 17.26
CA TRP A 113 20.87 -23.04 17.16
C TRP A 113 21.50 -22.41 18.39
N ILE A 114 22.36 -23.17 19.05
CA ILE A 114 23.01 -22.77 20.30
C ILE A 114 24.44 -22.34 19.98
N PHE A 115 24.80 -21.17 20.47
CA PHE A 115 26.13 -20.60 20.40
C PHE A 115 26.68 -20.59 21.82
N ASP A 116 27.62 -21.48 22.10
CA ASP A 116 28.35 -21.50 23.36
C ASP A 116 29.76 -20.97 23.11
N MET A 117 29.93 -19.67 23.35
CA MET A 117 31.19 -18.95 23.20
C MET A 117 31.93 -19.32 21.91
N LYS A 118 31.24 -19.26 20.77
CA LYS A 118 31.83 -19.59 19.46
C LYS A 118 32.61 -18.38 18.93
N PRO A 119 33.87 -18.53 18.53
CA PRO A 119 34.66 -17.38 18.10
C PRO A 119 34.18 -16.88 16.73
N ILE A 120 34.05 -15.57 16.57
CA ILE A 120 33.84 -14.95 15.25
C ILE A 120 35.22 -14.78 14.62
N ILE A 121 35.63 -15.76 13.81
CA ILE A 121 36.90 -15.74 13.09
C ILE A 121 36.58 -15.52 11.62
N PHE A 122 36.82 -14.31 11.12
CA PHE A 122 36.78 -14.00 9.69
C PHE A 122 37.97 -14.65 8.98
N SER A 123 37.88 -15.96 8.75
CA SER A 123 38.89 -16.83 8.12
C SER A 123 40.22 -17.00 8.88
N LYS A 124 40.67 -18.27 8.95
CA LYS A 124 42.04 -18.63 9.40
C LYS A 124 43.14 -18.06 8.49
N SER A 125 42.84 -17.72 7.23
CA SER A 125 43.82 -17.23 6.25
C SER A 125 44.02 -15.72 6.25
N ILE A 126 43.10 -14.93 6.81
CA ILE A 126 43.17 -13.45 6.83
C ILE A 126 43.89 -12.93 8.08
N LEU A 127 44.11 -13.78 9.08
CA LEU A 127 44.52 -13.39 10.43
C LEU A 127 46.03 -13.20 10.67
N SER A 128 46.91 -13.30 9.66
CA SER A 128 48.33 -12.98 9.93
C SER A 128 48.57 -11.48 10.16
N THR A 129 47.71 -10.61 9.62
CA THR A 129 47.72 -9.16 9.90
C THR A 129 46.47 -8.50 9.33
N ILE A 130 45.52 -8.08 10.19
CA ILE A 130 44.42 -7.19 9.78
C ILE A 130 45.06 -5.85 9.38
N PRO A 131 44.91 -5.38 8.12
CA PRO A 131 45.50 -4.11 7.73
C PRO A 131 45.00 -2.96 8.61
N PRO A 132 45.82 -1.95 8.95
CA PRO A 132 45.43 -0.87 9.87
C PRO A 132 44.15 -0.13 9.45
N HIS A 133 43.87 -0.07 8.15
CA HIS A 133 42.65 0.55 7.63
C HIS A 133 41.38 -0.26 7.87
N TYR A 134 41.45 -1.50 8.37
CA TYR A 134 40.29 -2.26 8.84
C TYR A 134 40.01 -2.07 10.33
N VAL A 135 40.91 -1.44 11.09
CA VAL A 135 40.66 -1.10 12.50
C VAL A 135 39.57 -0.03 12.59
N GLY A 136 38.55 -0.24 13.42
CA GLY A 136 37.45 0.70 13.65
C GLY A 136 36.14 0.00 14.03
N ARG A 137 35.06 0.78 14.12
CA ARG A 137 33.71 0.25 14.34
C ARG A 137 33.12 -0.20 13.00
N TRP A 138 32.48 -1.36 13.02
CA TRP A 138 31.87 -1.98 11.84
C TRP A 138 30.43 -2.36 12.13
N ARG A 139 29.61 -2.41 11.08
CA ARG A 139 28.33 -3.11 11.12
C ARG A 139 28.20 -4.00 9.91
N ALA A 140 27.65 -5.19 10.10
CA ALA A 140 27.24 -6.06 9.01
C ALA A 140 25.72 -5.98 8.85
N ILE A 141 25.26 -5.90 7.62
CA ILE A 141 23.87 -5.88 7.23
C ILE A 141 23.64 -7.16 6.44
N PHE A 142 22.79 -8.03 6.96
CA PHE A 142 22.41 -9.25 6.28
C PHE A 142 20.96 -9.11 5.81
N THR A 143 20.73 -9.32 4.52
CA THR A 143 19.42 -9.35 3.89
C THR A 143 19.20 -10.77 3.37
N SER A 144 18.04 -11.38 3.61
CA SER A 144 17.78 -12.72 3.09
C SER A 144 16.37 -12.93 2.61
N ASP A 145 16.26 -13.69 1.52
CA ASP A 145 15.05 -14.05 0.82
C ASP A 145 14.75 -15.54 0.99
N PHE A 146 13.59 -15.86 1.55
CA PHE A 146 13.17 -17.23 1.80
C PHE A 146 11.69 -17.46 1.50
N LYS A 147 11.29 -18.73 1.46
CA LYS A 147 9.90 -19.18 1.31
C LYS A 147 9.38 -19.68 2.65
N ILE A 148 8.16 -19.28 3.05
CA ILE A 148 7.46 -19.89 4.18
C ILE A 148 6.46 -20.89 3.62
N ASN A 149 6.53 -22.16 4.04
CA ASN A 149 5.61 -23.22 3.62
C ASN A 149 5.49 -23.43 2.08
N GLY A 150 6.51 -23.03 1.31
CA GLY A 150 6.49 -23.09 -0.15
C GLY A 150 5.85 -21.87 -0.82
N GLU A 151 5.22 -20.98 -0.07
CA GLU A 151 4.61 -19.75 -0.55
C GLU A 151 5.58 -18.55 -0.44
N LYS A 152 5.60 -17.72 -1.48
CA LYS A 152 6.32 -16.44 -1.49
C LYS A 152 5.42 -15.40 -0.78
N VAL A 153 5.71 -15.01 0.45
CA VAL A 153 4.99 -13.87 1.09
C VAL A 153 5.47 -12.57 0.44
N LYS A 154 4.58 -11.75 -0.12
CA LYS A 154 4.90 -10.62 -0.99
C LYS A 154 5.36 -9.37 -0.22
N ASP A 155 6.66 -9.17 -0.04
CA ASP A 155 7.17 -7.93 0.63
C ASP A 155 7.16 -6.67 -0.25
N PHE A 156 6.94 -6.79 -1.57
CA PHE A 156 7.01 -5.64 -2.49
C PHE A 156 5.66 -4.99 -2.78
N PHE A 157 4.56 -5.69 -2.48
CA PHE A 157 3.20 -5.20 -2.70
C PHE A 157 2.34 -5.64 -1.53
N GLU A 158 2.04 -4.70 -0.64
CA GLU A 158 1.06 -4.85 0.41
C GLU A 158 -0.19 -4.06 0.02
N ASP A 159 -1.34 -4.72 0.04
CA ASP A 159 -2.61 -4.01 -0.12
C ASP A 159 -2.81 -3.10 1.09
N CYS A 160 -2.80 -1.79 0.85
CA CYS A 160 -2.89 -0.78 1.89
C CYS A 160 -4.32 -0.58 2.42
N ALA A 161 -5.30 -1.28 1.85
CA ALA A 161 -6.70 -1.23 2.24
C ALA A 161 -7.19 -2.63 2.68
N PRO A 162 -8.10 -2.71 3.67
CA PRO A 162 -8.80 -3.95 4.01
C PRO A 162 -9.44 -4.61 2.78
N GLU A 163 -9.52 -5.95 2.73
CA GLU A 163 -10.08 -6.71 1.59
C GLU A 163 -11.49 -6.25 1.17
N ASP A 164 -12.30 -5.73 2.09
CA ASP A 164 -13.65 -5.20 1.83
C ASP A 164 -13.66 -3.77 1.25
N GLN A 165 -12.54 -3.06 1.29
CA GLN A 165 -12.36 -1.70 0.78
C GLN A 165 -11.46 -1.65 -0.46
N TYR A 166 -10.65 -2.69 -0.66
CA TYR A 166 -9.84 -2.81 -1.86
C TYR A 166 -10.74 -3.16 -3.03
N ALA A 167 -10.80 -2.26 -4.01
CA ALA A 167 -11.57 -2.53 -5.21
C ALA A 167 -10.97 -3.67 -6.07
N GLY A 168 -9.86 -4.29 -5.69
CA GLY A 168 -9.34 -5.46 -6.39
C GLY A 168 -8.82 -5.12 -7.78
N ILE A 169 -8.36 -3.90 -8.01
CA ILE A 169 -8.22 -3.38 -9.38
C ILE A 169 -6.95 -3.90 -10.01
N PHE A 170 -5.89 -4.04 -9.21
CA PHE A 170 -4.65 -4.66 -9.63
C PHE A 170 -4.53 -6.03 -9.00
N ASP A 171 -4.18 -7.00 -9.82
CA ASP A 171 -3.68 -8.29 -9.37
C ASP A 171 -2.18 -8.35 -9.70
N PHE A 172 -1.38 -8.16 -8.66
CA PHE A 172 0.07 -8.30 -8.66
C PHE A 172 0.53 -9.69 -8.16
N SER A 173 -0.33 -10.71 -8.18
CA SER A 173 0.00 -12.06 -7.70
C SER A 173 1.19 -12.70 -8.39
N GLU A 174 1.36 -12.40 -9.67
CA GLU A 174 2.45 -12.90 -10.50
C GLU A 174 3.53 -11.85 -10.76
N PHE A 175 3.41 -10.63 -10.22
CA PHE A 175 4.34 -9.53 -10.44
C PHE A 175 5.37 -9.45 -9.29
N GLU A 176 6.65 -9.27 -9.64
CA GLU A 176 7.73 -9.14 -8.67
C GLU A 176 8.71 -8.03 -9.06
N LEU A 177 9.25 -7.36 -8.04
CA LEU A 177 10.39 -6.46 -8.18
C LEU A 177 11.65 -7.22 -7.77
N ILE A 178 12.64 -7.23 -8.65
CA ILE A 178 13.91 -7.94 -8.47
C ILE A 178 15.00 -6.88 -8.33
N PRO A 179 15.46 -6.58 -7.11
CA PRO A 179 16.61 -5.70 -6.93
C PRO A 179 17.88 -6.44 -7.39
N GLU A 180 18.61 -5.84 -8.32
CA GLU A 180 19.94 -6.34 -8.71
C GLU A 180 21.02 -5.72 -7.82
N ASN A 181 20.89 -4.42 -7.52
CA ASN A 181 21.78 -3.64 -6.66
C ASN A 181 21.07 -2.38 -6.15
N ASP A 182 21.79 -1.52 -5.41
CA ASP A 182 21.23 -0.28 -4.81
C ASP A 182 20.72 0.75 -5.83
N THR A 183 21.01 0.58 -7.12
CA THR A 183 20.65 1.51 -8.20
C THR A 183 19.81 0.88 -9.31
N HIS A 184 19.63 -0.44 -9.33
CA HIS A 184 18.92 -1.16 -10.38
C HIS A 184 17.89 -2.12 -9.79
N THR A 185 16.64 -1.95 -10.20
CA THR A 185 15.53 -2.86 -9.90
C THR A 185 14.83 -3.23 -11.21
N PHE A 186 14.43 -4.48 -11.34
CA PHE A 186 13.71 -4.99 -12.50
C PHE A 186 12.29 -5.40 -12.12
N ALA A 187 11.32 -5.08 -12.96
CA ALA A 187 9.97 -5.62 -12.90
C ALA A 187 9.91 -6.93 -13.70
N ASN A 188 9.36 -7.97 -13.10
CA ASN A 188 9.20 -9.27 -13.73
C ASN A 188 7.84 -9.90 -13.41
N GLY A 189 7.32 -10.71 -14.34
CA GLY A 189 6.07 -11.46 -14.16
C GLY A 189 4.85 -10.75 -14.73
N LYS A 190 3.65 -11.03 -14.20
CA LYS A 190 2.40 -10.59 -14.82
C LYS A 190 1.62 -9.62 -13.96
N TRP A 191 1.22 -8.50 -14.56
CA TRP A 191 0.31 -7.54 -13.98
C TRP A 191 -1.06 -7.67 -14.62
N LYS A 192 -2.11 -7.92 -13.83
CA LYS A 192 -3.49 -8.01 -14.31
C LYS A 192 -4.36 -6.91 -13.72
N PHE A 193 -5.36 -6.49 -14.49
CA PHE A 193 -6.40 -5.58 -14.03
C PHE A 193 -7.69 -6.37 -13.86
N SER A 194 -8.20 -6.50 -12.63
CA SER A 194 -9.43 -7.27 -12.40
C SER A 194 -10.69 -6.45 -12.64
N LYS A 195 -10.58 -5.12 -12.73
CA LYS A 195 -11.67 -4.19 -13.04
C LYS A 195 -11.27 -3.22 -14.14
N PRO A 196 -12.24 -2.66 -14.90
CA PRO A 196 -11.91 -1.72 -15.95
C PRO A 196 -11.44 -0.41 -15.34
N LEU A 197 -10.46 0.20 -15.98
CA LEU A 197 -9.91 1.49 -15.61
C LEU A 197 -10.46 2.56 -16.56
N ASN A 198 -11.45 3.30 -16.08
CA ASN A 198 -12.11 4.35 -16.83
C ASN A 198 -11.45 5.71 -16.55
N ILE A 199 -11.39 6.55 -17.58
CA ILE A 199 -10.94 7.95 -17.45
C ILE A 199 -12.10 8.86 -17.00
N PRO A 200 -11.83 9.92 -16.21
CA PRO A 200 -10.55 10.23 -15.57
C PRO A 200 -10.30 9.29 -14.38
N TRP A 201 -9.03 8.96 -14.15
CA TRP A 201 -8.64 8.12 -13.02
C TRP A 201 -7.75 8.90 -12.04
N PRO A 202 -8.33 9.53 -11.02
CA PRO A 202 -7.56 10.29 -10.05
C PRO A 202 -6.75 9.37 -9.14
N GLY A 203 -5.59 9.85 -8.73
CA GLY A 203 -4.74 9.14 -7.78
C GLY A 203 -3.59 9.97 -7.28
N ALA A 204 -2.93 9.50 -6.22
CA ALA A 204 -1.75 10.11 -5.66
C ALA A 204 -0.66 9.04 -5.47
N LEU A 205 0.55 9.35 -5.89
CA LEU A 205 1.74 8.57 -5.58
C LEU A 205 2.48 9.28 -4.44
N ILE A 206 2.62 8.61 -3.31
CA ILE A 206 3.42 9.09 -2.18
C ILE A 206 4.67 8.25 -2.08
N THR A 207 5.83 8.89 -2.01
CA THR A 207 7.12 8.20 -1.85
C THR A 207 7.73 8.54 -0.50
N GLU A 208 8.23 7.51 0.17
CA GLU A 208 8.87 7.65 1.46
C GLU A 208 10.22 6.94 1.45
N ARG A 209 11.21 7.56 2.10
CA ARG A 209 12.53 6.98 2.32
C ARG A 209 12.70 6.65 3.80
N TYR A 210 13.25 5.47 4.07
CA TYR A 210 13.55 5.07 5.43
C TYR A 210 14.84 5.73 5.92
N GLU A 211 14.72 6.61 6.90
CA GLU A 211 15.83 7.34 7.51
C GLU A 211 15.70 7.30 9.03
N ARG A 212 16.81 6.95 9.71
CA ARG A 212 16.91 7.03 11.19
C ARG A 212 15.76 6.31 11.94
N GLY A 213 15.29 5.19 11.40
CA GLY A 213 14.23 4.39 12.03
C GLY A 213 12.81 4.80 11.65
N GLN A 214 12.62 5.75 10.74
CA GLN A 214 11.30 6.25 10.35
C GLN A 214 11.19 6.36 8.82
N TRP A 215 9.97 6.20 8.31
CA TRP A 215 9.65 6.53 6.92
C TRP A 215 9.37 8.02 6.83
N LEU A 216 10.18 8.73 6.04
CA LEU A 216 10.04 10.16 5.82
C LEU A 216 9.54 10.37 4.39
N VAL A 217 8.50 11.18 4.25
CA VAL A 217 7.95 11.59 2.95
C VAL A 217 9.00 12.39 2.18
N GLN A 218 9.18 12.08 0.90
CA GLN A 218 10.22 12.65 0.05
C GLN A 218 9.65 13.32 -1.22
N ALA A 219 10.54 13.89 -2.03
CA ALA A 219 10.24 14.83 -3.12
C ALA A 219 9.45 14.27 -4.33
N PHE A 220 9.26 12.95 -4.45
CA PHE A 220 8.65 12.35 -5.65
C PHE A 220 7.13 12.15 -5.54
N ASN A 221 6.48 12.87 -4.62
CA ASN A 221 5.03 12.79 -4.51
C ASN A 221 4.37 13.40 -5.75
N ARG A 222 3.31 12.76 -6.23
CA ARG A 222 2.54 13.22 -7.38
C ARG A 222 1.06 13.11 -7.05
N ASN A 223 0.31 14.14 -7.39
CA ASN A 223 -1.15 14.10 -7.42
C ASN A 223 -1.58 14.14 -8.89
N TYR A 224 -2.42 13.19 -9.26
CA TYR A 224 -2.93 13.01 -10.61
C TYR A 224 -4.43 13.26 -10.58
N THR A 225 -4.89 14.28 -11.32
CA THR A 225 -6.32 14.47 -11.61
C THR A 225 -6.83 13.40 -12.56
N ASP A 226 -5.98 13.00 -13.51
CA ASP A 226 -6.13 11.79 -14.32
C ASP A 226 -4.74 11.20 -14.54
N ILE A 227 -4.53 10.00 -14.01
CA ILE A 227 -3.24 9.33 -14.12
C ILE A 227 -3.03 8.76 -15.53
N CYS A 228 -4.10 8.43 -16.25
CA CYS A 228 -4.03 7.82 -17.58
C CYS A 228 -3.13 8.55 -18.60
N PRO A 229 -3.29 9.88 -18.83
CA PRO A 229 -2.38 10.62 -19.73
C PRO A 229 -0.98 10.84 -19.14
N THR A 230 -0.79 10.50 -17.87
CA THR A 230 0.44 10.75 -17.12
C THR A 230 1.33 9.51 -17.10
N LEU A 231 0.76 8.31 -16.98
CA LEU A 231 1.49 7.02 -16.95
C LEU A 231 2.47 6.82 -18.11
N HIS A 232 2.14 7.34 -19.30
CA HIS A 232 2.97 7.23 -20.51
C HIS A 232 3.90 8.43 -20.75
N ARG A 233 4.00 9.38 -19.81
CA ARG A 233 4.92 10.52 -19.94
C ARG A 233 6.33 10.08 -19.57
N PRO A 234 7.34 10.30 -20.43
CA PRO A 234 8.73 9.91 -20.14
C PRO A 234 9.34 10.55 -18.89
N THR A 235 8.71 11.58 -18.33
CA THR A 235 9.15 12.25 -17.10
C THR A 235 8.64 11.59 -15.83
N GLU A 236 7.67 10.68 -15.92
CA GLU A 236 7.09 10.08 -14.71
C GLU A 236 7.96 8.96 -14.15
N PRO A 237 8.09 8.87 -12.81
CA PRO A 237 8.78 7.77 -12.12
C PRO A 237 8.35 6.37 -12.56
N VAL A 238 7.09 6.21 -12.99
CA VAL A 238 6.49 4.93 -13.35
C VAL A 238 6.52 4.64 -14.85
N TYR A 239 7.06 5.55 -15.67
CA TYR A 239 7.04 5.46 -17.14
C TYR A 239 7.59 4.14 -17.67
N ASP A 240 8.71 3.67 -17.11
CA ASP A 240 9.35 2.45 -17.60
C ASP A 240 8.49 1.20 -17.43
N ILE A 241 7.61 1.17 -16.44
CA ILE A 241 6.64 0.09 -16.26
C ILE A 241 5.50 0.30 -17.25
N PHE A 242 4.92 1.50 -17.27
CA PHE A 242 3.68 1.75 -18.01
C PHE A 242 3.85 1.89 -19.52
N LYS A 243 5.05 2.18 -20.04
CA LYS A 243 5.32 2.15 -21.49
C LYS A 243 5.10 0.76 -22.11
N HIS A 244 5.11 -0.30 -21.30
CA HIS A 244 4.78 -1.67 -21.73
C HIS A 244 3.29 -2.02 -21.58
N VAL A 245 2.52 -1.14 -20.93
CA VAL A 245 1.08 -1.28 -20.70
C VAL A 245 0.33 -0.50 -21.78
N ALA A 246 -0.81 -1.03 -22.24
CA ALA A 246 -1.64 -0.32 -23.22
C ALA A 246 -2.17 1.00 -22.64
N GLY A 247 -2.37 2.00 -23.49
CA GLY A 247 -3.01 3.27 -23.09
C GLY A 247 -4.41 3.06 -22.50
N CYS A 248 -4.83 3.97 -21.62
CA CYS A 248 -6.20 4.00 -21.13
C CYS A 248 -7.22 4.31 -22.25
N PRO A 249 -8.49 3.89 -22.10
CA PRO A 249 -9.05 3.10 -20.99
C PRO A 249 -8.58 1.63 -21.01
N MET A 250 -8.34 1.05 -19.84
CA MET A 250 -7.91 -0.34 -19.72
C MET A 250 -9.12 -1.24 -19.41
N PRO A 251 -9.46 -2.22 -20.26
CA PRO A 251 -10.58 -3.10 -19.98
C PRO A 251 -10.29 -4.05 -18.82
N ALA A 252 -11.36 -4.52 -18.16
CA ALA A 252 -11.26 -5.55 -17.14
C ALA A 252 -10.66 -6.84 -17.75
N GLY A 253 -9.79 -7.50 -16.99
CA GLY A 253 -9.08 -8.71 -17.41
C GLY A 253 -7.86 -8.46 -18.28
N SER A 254 -7.51 -7.20 -18.60
CA SER A 254 -6.25 -6.90 -19.27
C SER A 254 -5.07 -7.35 -18.43
N ALA A 255 -4.06 -7.90 -19.11
CA ALA A 255 -2.86 -8.42 -18.49
C ALA A 255 -1.64 -8.07 -19.32
N TRP A 256 -0.53 -7.76 -18.65
CA TRP A 256 0.75 -7.47 -19.27
C TRP A 256 1.85 -8.29 -18.63
N ASP A 257 2.66 -8.90 -19.49
CA ASP A 257 3.83 -9.66 -19.11
C ASP A 257 5.05 -8.73 -19.11
N PHE A 258 5.78 -8.76 -18.01
CA PHE A 258 7.04 -8.07 -17.79
C PHE A 258 8.13 -9.13 -17.76
N ASP A 259 9.12 -8.99 -18.64
CA ASP A 259 10.31 -9.84 -18.66
C ASP A 259 11.52 -8.96 -18.33
N MET A 260 11.89 -8.96 -17.04
CA MET A 260 13.04 -8.21 -16.52
C MET A 260 13.09 -6.75 -17.03
N VAL A 261 11.96 -6.03 -16.94
CA VAL A 261 11.88 -4.64 -17.38
C VAL A 261 12.62 -3.76 -16.37
N PRO A 262 13.67 -3.02 -16.77
CA PRO A 262 14.38 -2.15 -15.84
C PRO A 262 13.46 -1.02 -15.39
N ILE A 263 13.39 -0.79 -14.08
CA ILE A 263 12.75 0.38 -13.49
C ILE A 263 13.81 1.45 -13.35
N THR A 264 13.84 2.40 -14.28
CA THR A 264 14.65 3.60 -14.14
C THR A 264 13.74 4.76 -13.78
N PHE A 265 14.24 5.62 -12.90
CA PHE A 265 13.56 6.85 -12.54
C PHE A 265 14.10 7.95 -13.48
N PRO A 266 13.29 8.49 -14.41
CA PRO A 266 13.77 9.42 -15.44
C PRO A 266 14.37 10.71 -14.87
N GLU A 267 14.01 11.07 -13.64
CA GLU A 267 14.57 12.23 -12.94
C GLU A 267 16.06 12.04 -12.60
N PHE A 268 16.58 10.81 -12.72
CA PHE A 268 17.99 10.46 -12.60
C PHE A 268 18.64 10.13 -13.94
N LEU A 269 18.29 10.85 -15.01
CA LEU A 269 18.96 10.80 -16.34
C LEU A 269 20.48 10.96 -16.31
N LEU A 270 21.05 11.34 -15.17
CA LEU A 270 22.47 11.22 -14.88
C LEU A 270 22.67 9.83 -14.30
N ASN A 271 23.43 8.96 -14.99
CA ASN A 271 23.77 7.56 -14.67
C ASN A 271 24.31 7.27 -13.24
N THR A 272 24.17 8.19 -12.30
CA THR A 272 24.47 8.09 -10.89
C THR A 272 23.31 8.69 -10.09
N ILE A 273 22.55 7.83 -9.41
CA ILE A 273 21.64 8.24 -8.33
C ILE A 273 22.47 9.00 -7.30
N PRO A 274 22.14 10.27 -6.98
CA PRO A 274 22.89 11.02 -5.99
C PRO A 274 22.95 10.26 -4.66
N PRO A 275 24.07 10.31 -3.91
CA PRO A 275 24.24 9.53 -2.68
C PRO A 275 23.14 9.74 -1.65
N HIS A 276 22.49 10.91 -1.64
CA HIS A 276 21.39 11.20 -0.73
C HIS A 276 20.05 10.57 -1.13
N TYR A 277 19.93 9.97 -2.32
CA TYR A 277 18.77 9.17 -2.72
C TYR A 277 19.01 7.66 -2.56
N VAL A 278 20.25 7.24 -2.25
CA VAL A 278 20.54 5.85 -1.89
C VAL A 278 19.85 5.52 -0.57
N GLY A 279 19.19 4.36 -0.50
CA GLY A 279 18.50 3.90 0.70
C GLY A 279 17.28 3.04 0.40
N ARG A 280 16.52 2.71 1.45
CA ARG A 280 15.28 1.95 1.32
C ARG A 280 14.13 2.91 1.02
N TRP A 281 13.36 2.59 -0.01
CA TRP A 281 12.20 3.37 -0.45
C TRP A 281 10.94 2.53 -0.39
N ARG A 282 9.81 3.20 -0.17
CA ARG A 282 8.49 2.66 -0.45
C ARG A 282 7.67 3.70 -1.22
N ALA A 283 6.76 3.22 -2.04
CA ALA A 283 5.80 4.04 -2.73
C ALA A 283 4.40 3.54 -2.38
N THR A 284 3.51 4.48 -2.01
CA THR A 284 2.10 4.20 -1.76
C THR A 284 1.30 4.86 -2.85
N PHE A 285 0.56 4.07 -3.61
CA PHE A 285 -0.36 4.59 -4.61
C PHE A 285 -1.77 4.61 -4.03
N TYR A 286 -2.34 5.80 -3.94
CA TYR A 286 -3.73 6.01 -3.57
C TYR A 286 -4.51 6.26 -4.84
N SER A 287 -5.64 5.59 -4.98
CA SER A 287 -6.63 5.98 -5.97
C SER A 287 -8.01 5.84 -5.38
N GLU A 288 -8.82 6.85 -5.64
CA GLU A 288 -10.19 6.92 -5.17
C GLU A 288 -11.09 6.37 -6.26
N PHE A 289 -11.82 5.31 -5.92
CA PHE A 289 -12.92 4.83 -6.72
C PHE A 289 -14.18 5.30 -6.04
N GLU A 290 -14.91 6.21 -6.67
CA GLU A 290 -16.27 6.49 -6.27
C GLU A 290 -17.15 5.30 -6.64
N VAL A 291 -17.24 4.34 -5.73
CA VAL A 291 -18.19 3.24 -5.84
C VAL A 291 -19.50 3.71 -5.24
N LEU A 292 -20.49 3.99 -6.08
CA LEU A 292 -21.89 3.98 -5.66
C LEU A 292 -22.24 2.53 -5.30
N GLU A 293 -22.26 2.22 -4.01
CA GLU A 293 -22.50 0.86 -3.50
C GLU A 293 -23.99 0.68 -3.20
N ASP A 294 -24.57 -0.43 -3.68
CA ASP A 294 -25.90 -0.89 -3.24
C ASP A 294 -25.76 -1.55 -1.87
N CYS A 295 -26.30 -0.91 -0.83
CA CYS A 295 -26.31 -1.43 0.54
C CYS A 295 -27.60 -2.18 0.89
N THR A 296 -28.46 -2.46 -0.09
CA THR A 296 -29.73 -3.16 0.12
C THR A 296 -29.47 -4.65 0.39
N PRO A 297 -30.02 -5.24 1.45
CA PRO A 297 -29.91 -6.68 1.68
C PRO A 297 -30.39 -7.46 0.45
N GLN A 298 -29.61 -8.45 0.00
CA GLN A 298 -29.81 -9.22 -1.25
C GLN A 298 -31.21 -9.84 -1.41
N ASN A 299 -31.93 -10.02 -0.30
CA ASN A 299 -33.25 -10.65 -0.26
C ASN A 299 -34.42 -9.65 -0.43
N GLU A 300 -34.14 -8.35 -0.46
CA GLU A 300 -35.12 -7.26 -0.55
C GLU A 300 -34.86 -6.29 -1.71
N ILE A 301 -33.94 -6.61 -2.63
CA ILE A 301 -33.59 -5.74 -3.76
C ILE A 301 -34.78 -5.64 -4.72
N ALA A 302 -35.61 -4.64 -4.46
CA ALA A 302 -36.41 -4.07 -5.53
C ALA A 302 -35.48 -3.14 -6.32
N ASN A 303 -35.08 -3.57 -7.51
CA ASN A 303 -34.51 -2.69 -8.52
C ASN A 303 -35.52 -1.58 -8.82
N VAL A 304 -35.47 -0.50 -8.06
CA VAL A 304 -36.43 0.61 -8.13
C VAL A 304 -35.81 1.76 -8.87
N SER A 305 -34.52 1.97 -8.71
CA SER A 305 -33.80 2.92 -9.51
C SER A 305 -32.37 2.47 -9.81
N ASP A 306 -31.88 2.95 -10.94
CA ASP A 306 -30.58 2.67 -11.52
C ASP A 306 -29.74 3.95 -11.50
N PHE A 307 -28.60 3.86 -10.82
CA PHE A 307 -27.62 4.94 -10.64
C PHE A 307 -26.34 4.69 -11.43
N SER A 308 -26.30 3.65 -12.28
CA SER A 308 -25.09 3.24 -12.98
C SER A 308 -24.50 4.32 -13.90
N GLU A 309 -25.33 5.28 -14.32
CA GLU A 309 -24.90 6.43 -15.13
C GLU A 309 -24.55 7.67 -14.28
N LEU A 310 -24.82 7.69 -12.97
CA LEU A 310 -24.45 8.80 -12.09
C LEU A 310 -22.98 8.71 -11.69
N LYS A 311 -22.33 9.88 -11.68
CA LYS A 311 -20.94 10.07 -11.28
C LYS A 311 -20.82 11.34 -10.47
N LEU A 312 -19.93 11.35 -9.48
CA LEU A 312 -19.44 12.60 -8.96
C LEU A 312 -18.16 12.94 -9.75
N ILE A 313 -17.98 14.21 -10.03
CA ILE A 313 -16.87 14.72 -10.82
C ILE A 313 -16.18 15.78 -9.97
N PRO A 314 -15.02 15.48 -9.37
CA PRO A 314 -14.23 16.50 -8.70
C PRO A 314 -13.69 17.48 -9.75
N GLU A 315 -13.94 18.77 -9.57
CA GLU A 315 -13.28 19.82 -10.37
C GLU A 315 -12.02 20.32 -9.69
N ASN A 316 -12.05 20.43 -8.35
CA ASN A 316 -10.94 20.81 -7.49
C ASN A 316 -11.22 20.36 -6.05
N ASP A 317 -10.29 20.67 -5.13
CA ASP A 317 -10.34 20.28 -3.71
C ASP A 317 -11.57 20.79 -2.95
N THR A 318 -12.33 21.72 -3.53
CA THR A 318 -13.51 22.36 -2.92
C THR A 318 -14.81 22.18 -3.67
N HIS A 319 -14.77 21.63 -4.89
CA HIS A 319 -15.95 21.53 -5.77
C HIS A 319 -16.08 20.13 -6.34
N THR A 320 -17.22 19.51 -6.04
CA THR A 320 -17.66 18.24 -6.63
C THR A 320 -18.97 18.46 -7.35
N PHE A 321 -19.08 17.92 -8.56
CA PHE A 321 -20.26 18.03 -9.41
C PHE A 321 -20.95 16.68 -9.55
N LEU A 322 -22.27 16.65 -9.45
CA LEU A 322 -23.07 15.50 -9.82
C LEU A 322 -23.35 15.54 -11.33
N ASN A 323 -23.00 14.48 -12.04
CA ASN A 323 -23.25 14.37 -13.47
C ASN A 323 -23.78 12.99 -13.84
N GLY A 324 -24.70 12.92 -14.80
CA GLY A 324 -25.22 11.67 -15.34
C GLY A 324 -26.73 11.51 -15.14
N LYS A 325 -27.21 10.26 -15.20
CA LYS A 325 -28.64 9.94 -15.19
C LYS A 325 -29.01 9.02 -14.03
N TRP A 326 -30.06 9.41 -13.33
CA TRP A 326 -30.73 8.57 -12.34
C TRP A 326 -32.04 8.07 -12.93
N LYS A 327 -32.10 6.78 -13.28
CA LYS A 327 -33.27 6.18 -13.92
C LYS A 327 -34.16 5.47 -12.92
N PHE A 328 -35.46 5.73 -12.97
CA PHE A 328 -36.46 5.05 -12.14
C PHE A 328 -36.98 3.83 -12.90
N ILE A 329 -36.74 2.64 -12.36
CA ILE A 329 -37.21 1.36 -12.93
C ILE A 329 -38.69 1.15 -12.60
N ARG A 330 -39.15 1.67 -11.45
CA ARG A 330 -40.53 1.57 -10.99
C ARG A 330 -41.09 2.95 -10.67
N PRO A 331 -42.42 3.13 -10.76
CA PRO A 331 -43.03 4.39 -10.37
C PRO A 331 -42.79 4.68 -8.88
N LEU A 332 -42.37 5.91 -8.58
CA LEU A 332 -42.22 6.43 -7.22
C LEU A 332 -43.36 7.41 -6.94
N ARG A 333 -44.12 7.11 -5.90
CA ARG A 333 -45.25 7.92 -5.44
C ARG A 333 -45.04 8.29 -3.98
N ALA A 334 -45.57 9.45 -3.60
CA ALA A 334 -45.62 9.84 -2.20
C ALA A 334 -46.53 8.86 -1.41
N PRO A 335 -46.22 8.56 -0.14
CA PRO A 335 -45.05 9.04 0.60
C PRO A 335 -43.78 8.24 0.26
N TRP A 336 -42.71 8.95 -0.09
CA TRP A 336 -41.38 8.36 -0.24
C TRP A 336 -40.57 8.67 1.02
N ILE A 337 -40.45 7.72 1.94
CA ILE A 337 -39.74 7.93 3.20
C ILE A 337 -38.25 7.77 2.94
N GLY A 338 -37.44 8.73 3.41
CA GLY A 338 -36.00 8.72 3.18
C GLY A 338 -35.21 9.00 4.46
N SER A 339 -34.01 8.48 4.54
CA SER A 339 -33.03 8.77 5.59
C SER A 339 -31.68 9.00 4.93
N LEU A 340 -31.12 10.18 5.12
CA LEU A 340 -29.78 10.54 4.67
C LEU A 340 -28.85 10.54 5.88
N ILE A 341 -27.84 9.69 5.85
CA ILE A 341 -26.89 9.49 6.93
C ILE A 341 -25.51 9.88 6.44
N PHE A 342 -24.84 10.78 7.15
CA PHE A 342 -23.47 11.16 6.88
C PHE A 342 -22.56 10.55 7.95
N GLU A 343 -21.51 9.90 7.51
CA GLU A 343 -20.50 9.31 8.39
C GLU A 343 -19.12 9.83 7.98
N ARG A 344 -18.28 10.12 8.97
CA ARG A 344 -16.88 10.54 8.77
C ARG A 344 -15.96 9.44 9.26
N TYR A 345 -14.90 9.18 8.52
CA TYR A 345 -13.89 8.22 8.90
C TYR A 345 -12.87 8.86 9.85
N GLU A 346 -12.84 8.41 11.10
CA GLU A 346 -11.90 8.88 12.11
C GLU A 346 -11.31 7.70 12.87
N ARG A 347 -9.98 7.67 13.01
CA ARG A 347 -9.23 6.66 13.78
C ARG A 347 -9.56 5.22 13.39
N GLY A 348 -9.69 4.97 12.09
CA GLY A 348 -9.95 3.62 11.57
C GLY A 348 -11.43 3.20 11.59
N GLN A 349 -12.36 4.08 11.97
CA GLN A 349 -13.78 3.76 12.09
C GLN A 349 -14.67 4.85 11.50
N TRP A 350 -15.85 4.47 11.04
CA TRP A 350 -16.88 5.39 10.56
C TRP A 350 -17.76 5.88 11.72
N HIS A 351 -17.84 7.19 11.89
CA HIS A 351 -18.62 7.84 12.94
C HIS A 351 -19.76 8.62 12.32
N VAL A 352 -20.98 8.34 12.78
CA VAL A 352 -22.20 9.03 12.35
C VAL A 352 -22.16 10.49 12.81
N GLN A 353 -22.45 11.41 11.88
CA GLN A 353 -22.36 12.84 12.11
C GLN A 353 -23.73 13.49 12.34
N ALA A 354 -23.75 14.69 12.93
CA ALA A 354 -24.98 15.39 13.32
C ALA A 354 -25.87 15.87 12.16
N ILE A 355 -25.39 15.71 10.91
CA ILE A 355 -26.05 16.25 9.70
C ILE A 355 -27.14 15.30 9.16
N ASN A 356 -27.40 14.18 9.83
CA ASN A 356 -28.40 13.23 9.37
C ASN A 356 -29.79 13.85 9.23
N ARG A 357 -30.53 13.38 8.23
CA ARG A 357 -31.90 13.83 7.95
C ARG A 357 -32.81 12.63 7.80
N LYS A 358 -34.04 12.78 8.29
CA LYS A 358 -35.14 11.84 8.05
C LYS A 358 -36.27 12.60 7.39
N TYR A 359 -36.62 12.16 6.20
CA TYR A 359 -37.70 12.71 5.39
C TYR A 359 -38.92 11.83 5.57
N LYS A 360 -40.02 12.43 6.05
CA LYS A 360 -41.33 11.76 6.05
C LYS A 360 -41.87 11.57 4.64
N ASP A 361 -41.49 12.48 3.75
CA ASP A 361 -41.75 12.40 2.32
C ASP A 361 -40.68 13.19 1.57
N VAL A 362 -39.76 12.48 0.93
CA VAL A 362 -38.65 13.03 0.14
C VAL A 362 -39.20 13.87 -1.00
N CYS A 363 -40.31 13.45 -1.61
CA CYS A 363 -40.96 14.16 -2.72
C CYS A 363 -41.26 15.63 -2.42
N THR A 364 -41.75 15.91 -1.22
CA THR A 364 -42.03 17.28 -0.76
C THR A 364 -40.78 17.96 -0.19
N SER A 365 -39.89 17.19 0.45
CA SER A 365 -38.71 17.74 1.13
C SER A 365 -37.65 18.25 0.15
N ILE A 366 -37.37 17.55 -0.96
CA ILE A 366 -36.31 17.94 -1.91
C ILE A 366 -36.57 19.27 -2.64
N LYS A 367 -37.83 19.76 -2.59
CA LYS A 367 -38.21 21.06 -3.14
C LYS A 367 -38.11 22.20 -2.13
N SER A 368 -37.76 21.91 -0.88
CA SER A 368 -37.58 22.92 0.16
C SER A 368 -36.20 23.57 0.04
N PRO A 369 -36.10 24.91 -0.09
CA PRO A 369 -34.83 25.63 -0.07
C PRO A 369 -34.07 25.58 1.27
N MET A 370 -34.58 24.85 2.26
CA MET A 370 -33.93 24.62 3.55
C MET A 370 -33.29 23.23 3.65
N GLU A 371 -33.46 22.40 2.62
CA GLU A 371 -32.82 21.09 2.58
C GLU A 371 -31.45 21.14 1.90
N PRO A 372 -30.42 20.47 2.46
CA PRO A 372 -29.06 20.45 1.89
C PRO A 372 -28.99 19.95 0.44
N VAL A 373 -29.99 19.16 0.04
CA VAL A 373 -30.08 18.57 -1.30
C VAL A 373 -30.87 19.43 -2.29
N TYR A 374 -31.38 20.59 -1.87
CA TYR A 374 -32.22 21.44 -2.69
C TYR A 374 -31.55 21.83 -4.01
N ASP A 375 -30.29 22.26 -3.98
CA ASP A 375 -29.61 22.69 -5.21
C ASP A 375 -29.40 21.54 -6.20
N VAL A 376 -29.35 20.31 -5.71
CA VAL A 376 -29.28 19.10 -6.54
C VAL A 376 -30.62 18.79 -7.19
N PHE A 377 -31.74 19.03 -6.49
CA PHE A 377 -33.07 18.59 -6.90
C PHE A 377 -34.05 19.71 -7.28
N LYS A 378 -33.65 20.99 -7.24
CA LYS A 378 -34.55 22.11 -7.55
C LYS A 378 -35.09 22.02 -8.99
N ASP A 379 -34.26 21.56 -9.92
CA ASP A 379 -34.58 21.52 -11.35
C ASP A 379 -35.15 20.18 -11.84
N VAL A 380 -35.17 19.13 -11.00
CA VAL A 380 -35.75 17.84 -11.41
C VAL A 380 -37.28 17.84 -11.35
N ALA A 381 -37.96 17.02 -12.16
CA ALA A 381 -39.41 16.85 -12.03
C ALA A 381 -39.76 16.32 -10.62
N GLY A 382 -40.75 16.94 -9.95
CA GLY A 382 -41.24 16.46 -8.66
C GLY A 382 -42.01 15.15 -8.78
N CYS A 383 -42.32 14.50 -7.66
CA CYS A 383 -43.16 13.29 -7.68
C CYS A 383 -44.61 13.58 -8.12
N PRO A 384 -45.33 12.60 -8.69
CA PRO A 384 -44.92 11.21 -8.92
C PRO A 384 -43.95 11.06 -10.10
N MET A 385 -43.05 10.08 -10.00
CA MET A 385 -42.19 9.65 -11.10
C MET A 385 -42.76 8.34 -11.66
N GLU A 386 -42.87 8.22 -12.97
CA GLU A 386 -43.31 6.99 -13.62
C GLU A 386 -42.12 6.07 -13.93
N GLY A 387 -42.38 4.77 -14.01
CA GLY A 387 -41.34 3.80 -14.36
C GLY A 387 -40.81 4.04 -15.77
N GLY A 388 -39.49 4.14 -15.91
CA GLY A 388 -38.77 4.45 -17.15
C GLY A 388 -38.31 5.91 -17.25
N GLU A 389 -38.83 6.80 -16.41
CA GLU A 389 -38.35 8.18 -16.33
C GLU A 389 -36.95 8.25 -15.70
N PHE A 390 -36.26 9.35 -15.94
CA PHE A 390 -34.96 9.60 -15.33
C PHE A 390 -34.80 11.08 -14.97
N TRP A 391 -33.96 11.33 -13.99
CA TRP A 391 -33.41 12.65 -13.73
C TRP A 391 -32.04 12.75 -14.38
N GLU A 392 -31.82 13.83 -15.11
CA GLU A 392 -30.54 14.14 -15.74
C GLU A 392 -29.89 15.27 -14.96
N PHE A 393 -28.68 15.01 -14.51
CA PHE A 393 -27.83 15.96 -13.81
C PHE A 393 -26.71 16.34 -14.76
N ASN A 394 -26.62 17.61 -15.10
CA ASN A 394 -25.57 18.12 -15.97
C ASN A 394 -24.64 19.01 -15.16
N MET A 395 -23.58 18.41 -14.61
CA MET A 395 -22.60 19.10 -13.77
C MET A 395 -23.27 19.97 -12.69
N ILE A 396 -24.13 19.36 -11.88
CA ILE A 396 -24.81 20.07 -10.79
C ILE A 396 -23.85 20.19 -9.61
N PRO A 397 -23.46 21.40 -9.18
CA PRO A 397 -22.49 21.56 -8.10
C PRO A 397 -23.10 21.07 -6.79
N ILE A 398 -22.41 20.16 -6.12
CA ILE A 398 -22.77 19.70 -4.79
C ILE A 398 -22.18 20.71 -3.81
N THR A 399 -22.94 21.75 -3.54
CA THR A 399 -22.55 22.75 -2.54
C THR A 399 -23.25 22.45 -1.22
N PHE A 400 -22.48 22.40 -0.12
CA PHE A 400 -23.05 22.40 1.23
C PHE A 400 -23.47 23.82 1.66
N ASN A 401 -23.94 24.63 0.71
CA ASN A 401 -24.12 26.08 0.85
C ASN A 401 -25.13 26.46 1.95
N GLN A 402 -26.03 25.56 2.34
CA GLN A 402 -27.02 25.87 3.38
C GLN A 402 -26.52 25.71 4.81
N MET A 403 -25.26 25.33 5.03
CA MET A 403 -24.69 25.41 6.38
C MET A 403 -24.41 26.86 6.84
N MET A 404 -24.57 27.88 5.98
CA MET A 404 -24.26 29.27 6.30
C MET A 404 -22.84 29.47 6.84
N LEU A 405 -21.91 28.63 6.42
CA LEU A 405 -20.51 28.73 6.80
C LEU A 405 -19.74 29.18 5.57
N ASN A 406 -19.24 30.42 5.60
CA ASN A 406 -18.38 30.99 4.54
C ASN A 406 -17.05 30.22 4.36
N SER A 407 -16.79 29.24 5.22
CA SER A 407 -15.67 28.30 5.13
C SER A 407 -16.12 27.00 5.78
N ILE A 408 -15.84 25.86 5.17
CA ILE A 408 -16.06 24.55 5.80
C ILE A 408 -15.07 24.46 6.97
N PRO A 409 -15.53 24.33 8.23
CA PRO A 409 -14.62 24.22 9.35
C PRO A 409 -13.66 23.04 9.18
N SER A 410 -12.41 23.18 9.61
CA SER A 410 -11.39 22.13 9.48
C SER A 410 -11.79 20.77 10.10
N TYR A 411 -12.71 20.79 11.08
CA TYR A 411 -13.26 19.56 11.64
C TYR A 411 -14.23 18.82 10.71
N TYR A 412 -14.60 19.36 9.55
CA TYR A 412 -15.30 18.62 8.50
C TYR A 412 -14.34 17.98 7.50
N MET A 413 -13.04 18.24 7.57
CA MET A 413 -12.08 17.70 6.59
C MET A 413 -11.88 16.18 6.74
N GLY A 414 -11.48 15.52 5.67
CA GLY A 414 -11.19 14.08 5.66
C GLY A 414 -12.26 13.27 4.94
N ARG A 415 -12.30 11.98 5.22
CA ARG A 415 -13.09 11.02 4.44
C ARG A 415 -14.52 10.89 4.92
N TRP A 416 -15.46 10.97 3.97
CA TRP A 416 -16.90 10.90 4.22
C TRP A 416 -17.56 9.79 3.42
N ARG A 417 -18.68 9.32 3.96
CA ARG A 417 -19.65 8.56 3.20
C ARG A 417 -21.04 9.06 3.52
N ALA A 418 -21.87 9.13 2.48
CA ALA A 418 -23.28 9.44 2.58
C ALA A 418 -24.07 8.18 2.24
N THR A 419 -24.95 7.76 3.14
CA THR A 419 -25.89 6.65 2.91
C THR A 419 -27.30 7.22 2.80
N PHE A 420 -27.95 7.00 1.67
CA PHE A 420 -29.38 7.27 1.48
C PHE A 420 -30.16 5.96 1.54
N ALA A 421 -30.93 5.78 2.60
CA ALA A 421 -31.85 4.67 2.76
C ALA A 421 -33.28 5.17 2.57
N SER A 422 -34.07 4.49 1.75
CA SER A 422 -35.45 4.90 1.51
C SER A 422 -36.43 3.74 1.52
N GLU A 423 -37.67 4.07 1.85
CA GLU A 423 -38.81 3.16 1.87
C GLU A 423 -39.96 3.81 1.09
N PHE A 424 -40.61 3.05 0.22
CA PHE A 424 -41.76 3.55 -0.56
C PHE A 424 -42.69 2.39 -0.90
N GLU A 425 -43.95 2.73 -1.18
CA GLU A 425 -44.99 1.75 -1.49
C GLU A 425 -45.16 1.58 -2.99
N VAL A 426 -45.08 0.34 -3.47
CA VAL A 426 -45.39 -0.03 -4.86
C VAL A 426 -46.44 -1.13 -4.85
N ASN A 427 -47.64 -0.81 -5.36
CA ASN A 427 -48.77 -1.74 -5.44
C ASN A 427 -49.12 -2.41 -4.10
N GLY A 428 -49.19 -1.65 -3.00
CA GLY A 428 -49.53 -2.18 -1.67
C GLY A 428 -48.38 -2.87 -0.93
N LYS A 429 -47.16 -2.89 -1.49
CA LYS A 429 -45.97 -3.45 -0.84
C LYS A 429 -44.95 -2.36 -0.56
N ILE A 430 -44.43 -2.34 0.67
CA ILE A 430 -43.31 -1.48 1.05
C ILE A 430 -42.03 -2.12 0.52
N LEU A 431 -41.25 -1.35 -0.23
CA LEU A 431 -39.95 -1.71 -0.74
C LEU A 431 -38.90 -0.81 -0.09
N LYS A 432 -37.71 -1.35 0.13
CA LYS A 432 -36.58 -0.63 0.72
C LYS A 432 -35.43 -0.59 -0.27
N GLU A 433 -34.76 0.56 -0.34
CA GLU A 433 -33.58 0.76 -1.18
C GLU A 433 -32.52 1.50 -0.36
N CYS A 434 -31.27 1.05 -0.46
CA CYS A 434 -30.13 1.68 0.19
C CYS A 434 -29.04 1.95 -0.84
N ARG A 435 -28.52 3.18 -0.83
CA ARG A 435 -27.40 3.61 -1.66
C ARG A 435 -26.36 4.30 -0.81
N ARG A 436 -25.09 4.03 -1.10
CA ARG A 436 -23.97 4.65 -0.41
C ARG A 436 -23.00 5.26 -1.41
N ALA A 437 -22.60 6.50 -1.15
CA ALA A 437 -21.56 7.21 -1.88
C ALA A 437 -20.43 7.56 -0.91
N TYR A 438 -19.20 7.57 -1.42
CA TYR A 438 -18.00 7.94 -0.69
C TYR A 438 -17.42 9.22 -1.31
N GLY A 439 -16.82 10.07 -0.51
CA GLY A 439 -16.14 11.28 -0.98
C GLY A 439 -15.27 11.89 0.11
N ASP A 440 -14.21 12.56 -0.29
CA ASP A 440 -13.27 13.22 0.63
C ASP A 440 -13.47 14.75 0.57
N MET A 441 -13.41 15.41 1.73
CA MET A 441 -13.42 16.88 1.83
C MET A 441 -12.01 17.36 2.17
N PHE A 442 -11.40 18.13 1.27
CA PHE A 442 -10.05 18.67 1.41
C PHE A 442 -10.05 20.17 1.72
N GLU A 443 -8.95 20.66 2.28
CA GLU A 443 -8.75 22.09 2.54
C GLU A 443 -8.39 22.81 1.24
N ALA A 444 -9.00 23.99 1.04
CA ALA A 444 -8.88 24.81 -0.17
C ALA A 444 -7.51 25.46 -0.38
#